data_AF-A0A258FVH0-F1
#
_entry.id   AF-A0A258FVH0-F1
#
_cell.length_a   1.000
_cell.length_b   1.000
_cell.length_c   1.000
_cell.angle_alpha   90.00
_cell.angle_beta   90.00
_cell.angle_gamma   90.00
#
_symmetry.space_group_name_H-M   'P 1'
#
loop_
_entity.id
_entity.type
_entity.pdbx_description
1 polymer ?
#
loop_
_entity_poly.entity_id
_entity_poly.type
_entity_poly.pdbx_seq_one_letter_code
_entity_poly.pdbx_strand_id
1 'polypeptide(L)'
;MWAIQRRRGFTIVELLIVIVIIAILAAITIVAYNGIQQRARDTRRVQDLGALSKATKLYAVDNGGDYASVNCGSTGNGWLTSDYDGAGPAVSINDCLLLRRHLSAVLTDPSGASACSGLTCYAYMKGSCGTSAYYYAYLEGRAQTSTDLDGTCNDTYDTLYGMNYYVRVN
;
A
#
# COMPACT_ATOMS: atom_id res chain seq x y z
N MET A 1 -4.74 -64.32 31.06
CA MET A 1 -5.84 -63.86 30.17
C MET A 1 -5.74 -62.35 30.08
N TRP A 2 -5.42 -61.80 28.90
CA TRP A 2 -5.37 -60.35 28.70
C TRP A 2 -6.73 -59.90 28.17
N ALA A 3 -7.44 -59.09 28.96
CA ALA A 3 -8.75 -58.56 28.58
C ALA A 3 -8.56 -57.50 27.48
N ILE A 4 -9.15 -57.75 26.31
CA ILE A 4 -9.19 -56.79 25.20
C ILE A 4 -10.15 -55.66 25.59
N GLN A 5 -9.62 -54.49 25.96
CA GLN A 5 -10.42 -53.28 26.15
C GLN A 5 -11.09 -52.91 24.82
N ARG A 6 -12.43 -52.92 24.80
CA ARG A 6 -13.21 -52.44 23.65
C ARG A 6 -12.91 -50.96 23.44
N ARG A 7 -12.22 -50.62 22.35
CA ARG A 7 -12.04 -49.23 21.92
C ARG A 7 -13.41 -48.66 21.57
N ARG A 8 -13.83 -47.59 22.26
CA ARG A 8 -15.04 -46.84 21.89
C ARG A 8 -14.74 -46.12 20.58
N GLY A 9 -15.46 -46.46 19.51
CA GLY A 9 -15.41 -45.75 18.23
C GLY A 9 -16.24 -44.47 18.30
N PHE A 10 -15.83 -43.46 17.52
CA PHE A 10 -16.63 -42.25 17.32
C PHE A 10 -17.96 -42.60 16.65
N THR A 11 -19.05 -41.99 17.11
CA THR A 11 -20.35 -42.10 16.45
C THR A 11 -20.39 -41.22 15.20
N ILE A 12 -21.15 -41.63 14.19
CA ILE A 12 -21.37 -40.84 12.96
C ILE A 12 -21.97 -39.47 13.31
N VAL A 13 -22.84 -39.42 14.34
CA VAL A 13 -23.49 -38.19 14.81
C VAL A 13 -22.48 -37.22 15.42
N GLU A 14 -21.52 -37.71 16.21
CA GLU A 14 -20.43 -36.87 16.75
C GLU A 14 -19.60 -36.26 15.63
N LEU A 15 -19.23 -37.03 14.60
CA LEU A 15 -18.47 -36.51 13.47
C LEU A 15 -19.29 -35.48 12.68
N LEU A 16 -20.59 -35.72 12.50
CA LEU A 16 -21.48 -34.83 11.76
C LEU A 16 -21.62 -33.47 12.44
N ILE A 17 -21.79 -33.44 13.77
CA ILE A 17 -21.89 -32.17 14.50
C ILE A 17 -20.59 -31.38 14.40
N VAL A 18 -19.44 -32.05 14.48
CA VAL A 18 -18.12 -31.40 14.39
C VAL A 18 -17.91 -30.71 13.04
N ILE A 19 -18.21 -31.37 11.92
CA ILE A 19 -18.05 -30.76 10.60
C ILE A 19 -19.01 -29.58 10.39
N VAL A 20 -20.22 -29.65 10.95
CA VAL A 20 -21.19 -28.54 10.90
C VAL A 20 -20.67 -27.33 11.68
N ILE A 21 -20.13 -27.54 12.88
CA ILE A 21 -19.54 -26.47 13.68
C ILE A 21 -18.34 -25.85 12.97
N ILE A 22 -17.43 -26.67 12.41
CA ILE A 22 -16.28 -26.18 11.65
C ILE A 22 -16.72 -25.38 10.42
N ALA A 23 -17.76 -25.82 9.70
CA ALA A 23 -18.30 -25.10 8.55
C ALA A 23 -18.84 -23.71 8.93
N ILE A 24 -19.58 -23.61 10.04
CA ILE A 24 -20.12 -22.34 10.53
C ILE A 24 -18.97 -21.40 10.96
N LEU A 25 -18.02 -21.91 11.74
CA LEU A 25 -16.86 -21.13 12.19
C LEU A 25 -16.02 -20.64 11.00
N ALA A 26 -15.76 -21.53 10.02
CA ALA A 26 -15.02 -21.20 8.81
C ALA A 26 -15.67 -20.05 8.03
N ALA A 27 -16.99 -20.10 7.83
CA ALA A 27 -17.75 -19.06 7.13
C ALA A 27 -17.62 -17.69 7.81
N ILE A 28 -17.75 -17.63 9.14
CA ILE A 28 -17.59 -16.39 9.92
C ILE A 28 -16.16 -15.86 9.82
N THR A 29 -15.16 -16.75 9.97
CA THR A 29 -13.75 -16.34 9.89
C THR A 29 -13.36 -15.77 8.55
N ILE A 30 -13.88 -16.28 7.42
CA ILE A 30 -13.54 -15.79 6.09
C ILE A 30 -13.98 -14.33 5.91
N VAL A 31 -15.21 -14.00 6.30
CA VAL A 31 -15.74 -12.62 6.18
C VAL A 31 -14.94 -11.65 7.06
N ALA A 32 -14.64 -12.06 8.30
CA ALA A 32 -13.84 -11.25 9.22
C ALA A 32 -12.40 -11.03 8.71
N TYR A 33 -11.79 -12.07 8.13
CA TYR A 33 -10.41 -12.03 7.65
C TYR A 33 -10.19 -11.01 6.54
N ASN A 34 -11.12 -10.91 5.58
CA ASN A 34 -11.01 -9.95 4.47
C ASN A 34 -10.97 -8.49 4.97
N GLY A 35 -11.84 -8.14 5.92
CA GLY A 35 -11.84 -6.78 6.50
C GLY A 35 -10.60 -6.47 7.33
N ILE A 36 -10.03 -7.46 8.02
CA ILE A 36 -8.78 -7.30 8.78
C ILE A 36 -7.60 -7.06 7.84
N GLN A 37 -7.48 -7.86 6.78
CA GLN A 37 -6.40 -7.69 5.79
C GLN A 37 -6.44 -6.31 5.13
N GLN A 38 -7.64 -5.85 4.75
CA GLN A 38 -7.86 -4.52 4.17
C GLN A 38 -7.32 -3.41 5.09
N ARG A 39 -7.72 -3.42 6.36
CA ARG A 39 -7.27 -2.43 7.37
C ARG A 39 -5.76 -2.51 7.61
N ALA A 40 -5.19 -3.72 7.59
CA ALA A 40 -3.76 -3.90 7.74
C ALA A 40 -2.98 -3.30 6.55
N ARG A 41 -3.47 -3.51 5.32
CA ARG A 41 -2.90 -2.89 4.11
C ARG A 41 -2.97 -1.38 4.18
N ASP A 42 -4.12 -0.81 4.52
CA ASP A 42 -4.27 0.65 4.64
C ASP A 42 -3.37 1.26 5.71
N THR A 43 -3.27 0.61 6.87
CA THR A 43 -2.34 1.03 7.94
C THR A 43 -0.91 1.04 7.42
N ARG A 44 -0.53 0.01 6.64
CA ARG A 44 0.79 -0.08 6.04
C ARG A 44 1.03 1.03 5.01
N ARG A 45 0.06 1.30 4.12
CA ARG A 45 0.14 2.40 3.14
C ARG A 45 0.36 3.76 3.81
N VAL A 46 -0.40 4.06 4.86
CA VAL A 46 -0.24 5.32 5.61
C VAL A 46 1.15 5.40 6.26
N GLN A 47 1.65 4.29 6.84
CA GLN A 47 3.00 4.24 7.41
C GLN A 47 4.08 4.44 6.35
N ASP A 48 3.93 3.82 5.18
CA ASP A 48 4.88 3.90 4.07
C ASP A 48 4.93 5.32 3.51
N LEU A 49 3.80 6.00 3.31
CA LEU A 49 3.78 7.42 2.94
C LEU A 49 4.43 8.31 4.00
N GLY A 50 4.25 8.00 5.29
CA GLY A 50 4.92 8.70 6.38
C GLY A 50 6.44 8.49 6.39
N ALA A 51 6.91 7.29 6.09
CA ALA A 51 8.34 7.00 5.94
C ALA A 51 8.93 7.75 4.75
N LEU A 52 8.22 7.80 3.62
CA LEU A 52 8.61 8.56 2.44
C LEU A 52 8.67 10.06 2.71
N SER A 53 7.66 10.61 3.39
CA SER A 53 7.66 12.02 3.82
C SER A 53 8.92 12.36 4.61
N LYS A 54 9.33 11.49 5.55
CA LYS A 54 10.56 11.67 6.33
C LYS A 54 11.82 11.54 5.47
N ALA A 55 11.90 10.50 4.63
CA ALA A 55 13.04 10.29 3.73
C ALA A 55 13.24 11.49 2.80
N THR A 56 12.16 12.04 2.26
CA THR A 56 12.19 13.22 1.39
C THR A 56 12.57 14.49 2.12
N LYS A 57 12.17 14.64 3.39
CA LYS A 57 12.65 15.74 4.23
C LYS A 57 14.15 15.65 4.46
N LEU A 58 14.67 14.45 4.74
CA LEU A 58 16.11 14.24 4.89
C LEU A 58 16.85 14.52 3.57
N TYR A 59 16.30 14.06 2.44
CA TYR A 59 16.82 14.39 1.12
C TYR A 59 16.88 15.90 0.91
N ALA A 60 15.80 16.61 1.20
CA ALA A 60 15.71 18.06 1.02
C ALA A 60 16.75 18.80 1.87
N VAL A 61 17.00 18.36 3.11
CA VAL A 61 18.07 18.92 3.97
C VAL A 61 19.43 18.86 3.27
N ASP A 62 19.74 17.75 2.60
CA ASP A 62 21.00 17.57 1.89
C ASP A 62 21.04 18.29 0.52
N ASN A 63 19.87 18.65 -0.03
CA ASN A 63 19.72 19.20 -1.38
C ASN A 63 19.11 20.63 -1.37
N GLY A 64 19.45 21.44 -0.36
CA GLY A 64 19.15 22.88 -0.35
C GLY A 64 17.69 23.23 -0.05
N GLY A 65 16.95 22.35 0.62
CA GLY A 65 15.55 22.54 0.99
C GLY A 65 14.55 22.20 -0.13
N ASP A 66 15.00 21.52 -1.19
CA ASP A 66 14.12 21.11 -2.28
C ASP A 66 13.43 19.77 -1.96
N TYR A 67 12.12 19.85 -1.67
CA TYR A 67 11.28 18.66 -1.48
C TYR A 67 10.67 18.18 -2.79
N ALA A 68 10.56 19.05 -3.80
CA ALA A 68 9.88 18.78 -5.06
C ALA A 68 10.76 17.93 -5.98
N SER A 69 12.07 18.22 -6.05
CA SER A 69 13.01 17.50 -6.90
C SER A 69 13.74 16.38 -6.16
N VAL A 70 13.00 15.38 -5.63
CA VAL A 70 13.62 14.08 -5.32
C VAL A 70 13.95 13.40 -6.65
N ASN A 71 15.00 13.89 -7.30
CA ASN A 71 15.25 13.61 -8.69
C ASN A 71 16.51 12.76 -8.82
N CYS A 72 16.30 11.51 -9.26
CA CYS A 72 17.35 10.65 -9.79
C CYS A 72 17.11 10.33 -11.29
N GLY A 73 16.25 11.10 -11.96
CA GLY A 73 15.92 11.00 -13.40
C GLY A 73 15.62 12.38 -14.01
N SER A 74 15.09 12.46 -15.23
CA SER A 74 14.86 13.75 -15.91
C SER A 74 13.60 14.49 -15.45
N THR A 75 12.61 13.81 -14.85
CA THR A 75 11.30 14.42 -14.55
C THR A 75 10.85 14.33 -13.09
N GLY A 76 11.50 13.53 -12.22
CA GLY A 76 11.31 13.52 -10.76
C GLY A 76 9.88 13.25 -10.26
N ASN A 77 8.97 12.84 -11.13
CA ASN A 77 7.52 12.69 -10.88
C ASN A 77 7.04 11.26 -11.19
N GLY A 78 7.89 10.27 -10.91
CA GLY A 78 7.62 8.86 -11.19
C GLY A 78 6.76 8.16 -10.13
N TRP A 79 6.30 6.95 -10.46
CA TRP A 79 5.70 6.05 -9.50
C TRP A 79 6.80 5.54 -8.57
N LEU A 80 6.45 5.24 -7.31
CA LEU A 80 7.45 4.81 -6.34
C LEU A 80 8.07 3.45 -6.68
N THR A 81 7.42 2.61 -7.48
CA THR A 81 7.92 1.28 -7.86
C THR A 81 8.26 1.13 -9.34
N SER A 82 7.98 2.13 -10.17
CA SER A 82 8.27 2.14 -11.61
C SER A 82 8.39 3.57 -12.11
N ASP A 83 9.44 3.87 -12.86
CA ASP A 83 9.56 5.19 -13.47
C ASP A 83 8.74 5.24 -14.78
N TYR A 84 7.94 6.30 -14.91
CA TYR A 84 6.86 6.42 -15.91
C TYR A 84 7.16 7.51 -16.94
N ASP A 85 8.39 8.02 -17.04
CA ASP A 85 8.66 9.11 -17.97
C ASP A 85 9.09 8.66 -19.38
N GLY A 86 9.27 7.36 -19.62
CA GLY A 86 9.56 6.82 -20.95
C GLY A 86 10.83 7.39 -21.61
N ALA A 87 11.69 8.09 -20.85
CA ALA A 87 12.82 8.84 -21.38
C ALA A 87 14.10 8.60 -20.55
N GLY A 88 14.69 7.42 -20.70
CA GLY A 88 15.98 7.05 -20.11
C GLY A 88 15.92 5.80 -19.24
N PRO A 89 17.04 5.39 -18.59
CA PRO A 89 16.99 4.31 -17.61
C PRO A 89 16.16 4.79 -16.42
N ALA A 90 14.96 4.23 -16.33
CA ALA A 90 13.92 4.75 -15.48
C ALA A 90 14.24 4.41 -14.00
N VAL A 91 14.54 5.41 -13.15
CA VAL A 91 14.91 5.19 -11.73
C VAL A 91 13.75 5.64 -10.85
N SER A 92 13.14 4.69 -10.13
CA SER A 92 12.02 5.00 -9.25
C SER A 92 12.46 5.92 -8.09
N ILE A 93 11.53 6.69 -7.54
CA ILE A 93 11.80 7.56 -6.38
C ILE A 93 12.29 6.73 -5.17
N ASN A 94 11.77 5.51 -5.04
CA ASN A 94 12.16 4.58 -3.99
C ASN A 94 13.62 4.14 -4.15
N ASP A 95 14.04 3.78 -5.37
CA ASP A 95 15.44 3.46 -5.68
C ASP A 95 16.35 4.68 -5.47
N CYS A 96 15.88 5.87 -5.84
CA CYS A 96 16.59 7.13 -5.62
C CYS A 96 16.91 7.37 -4.13
N LEU A 97 15.88 7.27 -3.28
CA LEU A 97 16.01 7.47 -1.84
C LEU A 97 16.83 6.34 -1.18
N LEU A 98 16.75 5.11 -1.72
CA LEU A 98 17.55 3.98 -1.25
C LEU A 98 19.03 4.15 -1.60
N LEU A 99 19.36 4.50 -2.84
CA LEU A 99 20.72 4.73 -3.32
C LEU A 99 21.40 5.86 -2.54
N ARG A 100 20.64 6.91 -2.20
CA ARG A 100 21.12 8.05 -1.42
C ARG A 100 21.06 7.84 0.10
N ARG A 101 20.64 6.64 0.56
CA ARG A 101 20.56 6.23 1.98
C ARG A 101 19.58 7.03 2.84
N HIS A 102 18.58 7.65 2.23
CA HIS A 102 17.46 8.30 2.93
C HIS A 102 16.35 7.32 3.29
N LEU A 103 16.37 6.12 2.69
CA LEU A 103 15.44 5.03 2.93
C LEU A 103 16.20 3.74 3.28
N SER A 104 15.66 2.93 4.21
CA SER A 104 16.32 1.70 4.68
C SER A 104 15.92 0.45 3.90
N ALA A 105 14.82 0.50 3.15
CA ALA A 105 14.32 -0.60 2.33
C ALA A 105 13.34 -0.07 1.27
N VAL A 106 13.27 -0.77 0.14
CA VAL A 106 12.29 -0.54 -0.91
C VAL A 106 10.88 -0.63 -0.34
N LEU A 107 10.07 0.42 -0.52
CA LEU A 107 8.65 0.40 -0.18
C LEU A 107 7.82 -0.03 -1.39
N THR A 108 6.98 -1.03 -1.19
CA THR A 108 6.08 -1.60 -2.20
C THR A 108 4.68 -1.68 -1.61
N ASP A 109 3.65 -1.43 -2.42
CA ASP A 109 2.28 -1.54 -1.93
C ASP A 109 2.01 -2.96 -1.40
N PRO A 110 1.35 -3.12 -0.24
CA PRO A 110 1.07 -4.43 0.34
C PRO A 110 0.10 -5.29 -0.48
N SER A 111 -0.58 -4.75 -1.51
CA SER A 111 -1.29 -5.55 -2.51
C SER A 111 -0.36 -6.24 -3.52
N GLY A 112 0.92 -5.84 -3.58
CA GLY A 112 1.89 -6.29 -4.57
C GLY A 112 1.81 -5.54 -5.90
N ALA A 113 0.92 -4.55 -6.04
CA ALA A 113 0.82 -3.74 -7.25
C ALA A 113 2.05 -2.84 -7.42
N SER A 114 2.72 -2.94 -8.57
CA SER A 114 3.90 -2.12 -8.93
C SER A 114 3.66 -1.15 -10.10
N ALA A 115 2.43 -1.13 -10.61
CA ALA A 115 1.93 -0.29 -11.69
C ALA A 115 0.42 -0.10 -11.52
N CYS A 116 -0.16 0.90 -12.19
CA CYS A 116 -1.60 1.04 -12.23
C CYS A 116 -2.18 1.42 -13.58
N SER A 117 -3.43 1.00 -13.75
CA SER A 117 -4.32 1.40 -14.82
C SER A 117 -5.74 1.55 -14.28
N GLY A 118 -6.32 2.74 -14.43
CA GLY A 118 -7.72 3.03 -14.06
C GLY A 118 -7.96 3.29 -12.57
N LEU A 119 -9.25 3.42 -12.23
CA LEU A 119 -9.78 3.93 -10.95
C LEU A 119 -9.53 3.04 -9.73
N THR A 120 -9.04 1.82 -9.91
CA THR A 120 -8.78 0.88 -8.80
C THR A 120 -7.27 0.69 -8.59
N CYS A 121 -6.50 1.77 -8.71
CA CYS A 121 -5.07 1.73 -8.54
C CYS A 121 -4.70 1.53 -7.08
N TYR A 122 -3.81 0.58 -6.81
CA TYR A 122 -3.28 0.33 -5.46
C TYR A 122 -1.82 0.78 -5.31
N ALA A 123 -1.18 1.34 -6.33
CA ALA A 123 0.24 1.72 -6.23
C ALA A 123 0.44 3.10 -5.60
N TYR A 124 1.63 3.34 -5.07
CA TYR A 124 2.01 4.64 -4.54
C TYR A 124 2.48 5.59 -5.66
N MET A 125 2.06 6.85 -5.56
CA MET A 125 2.41 7.90 -6.52
C MET A 125 3.01 9.10 -5.83
N LYS A 126 3.82 9.87 -6.56
CA LYS A 126 4.34 11.16 -6.11
C LYS A 126 3.96 12.23 -7.12
N GLY A 127 3.48 13.35 -6.62
CA GLY A 127 3.35 14.60 -7.36
C GLY A 127 4.16 15.69 -6.67
N SER A 128 4.45 16.76 -7.39
CA SER A 128 5.06 17.95 -6.79
C SER A 128 4.57 19.20 -7.48
N CYS A 129 4.51 20.28 -6.72
CA CYS A 129 4.22 21.61 -7.23
C CYS A 129 4.84 22.67 -6.34
N GLY A 130 5.35 23.72 -6.98
CA GLY A 130 6.21 24.68 -6.31
C GLY A 130 7.37 23.96 -5.63
N THR A 131 7.54 24.18 -4.33
CA THR A 131 8.56 23.55 -3.50
C THR A 131 8.05 22.36 -2.69
N SER A 132 6.77 22.01 -2.79
CA SER A 132 6.17 20.91 -2.01
C SER A 132 6.09 19.62 -2.83
N ALA A 133 6.33 18.49 -2.17
CA ALA A 133 6.02 17.17 -2.70
C ALA A 133 4.78 16.59 -2.04
N TYR A 134 4.05 15.77 -2.77
CA TYR A 134 2.83 15.10 -2.34
C TYR A 134 2.97 13.62 -2.65
N TYR A 135 2.74 12.78 -1.65
CA TYR A 135 2.67 11.34 -1.82
C TYR A 135 1.22 10.90 -1.77
N TYR A 136 0.81 10.04 -2.69
CA TYR A 136 -0.57 9.60 -2.85
C TYR A 136 -0.67 8.09 -2.70
N ALA A 137 -1.78 7.64 -2.12
CA ALA A 137 -2.14 6.23 -2.03
C ALA A 137 -3.66 6.06 -2.11
N TYR A 138 -4.08 4.85 -2.47
CA TYR A 138 -5.45 4.39 -2.32
C TYR A 138 -5.60 3.60 -1.02
N LEU A 139 -6.49 4.06 -0.15
CA LEU A 139 -6.92 3.32 1.04
C LEU A 139 -8.21 2.58 0.71
N GLU A 140 -8.17 1.26 0.82
CA GLU A 140 -9.30 0.38 0.49
C GLU A 140 -10.50 0.63 1.41
N GLY A 141 -10.24 0.97 2.67
CA GLY A 141 -11.27 1.22 3.67
C GLY A 141 -11.89 2.61 3.58
N ARG A 142 -11.39 3.49 2.70
CA ARG A 142 -11.90 4.83 2.48
C ARG A 142 -12.64 4.89 1.15
N ALA A 143 -13.85 5.44 1.16
CA ALA A 143 -14.58 5.70 -0.09
C ALA A 143 -13.85 6.79 -0.89
N GLN A 144 -13.65 6.54 -2.18
CA GLN A 144 -13.08 7.51 -3.12
C GLN A 144 -14.14 8.53 -3.53
N THR A 145 -13.76 9.80 -3.57
CA THR A 145 -14.51 10.91 -4.18
C THR A 145 -13.65 11.59 -5.24
N SER A 146 -14.27 12.41 -6.09
CA SER A 146 -13.56 13.26 -7.05
C SER A 146 -12.99 14.54 -6.43
N THR A 147 -12.91 14.58 -5.09
CA THR A 147 -12.47 15.77 -4.33
C THR A 147 -11.45 15.40 -3.26
N ASP A 148 -11.00 14.14 -3.23
CA ASP A 148 -10.11 13.65 -2.19
C ASP A 148 -8.72 14.32 -2.31
N LEU A 149 -8.35 14.75 -3.51
CA LEU A 149 -7.05 15.36 -3.82
C LEU A 149 -7.10 16.85 -4.19
N ASP A 150 -8.25 17.51 -4.12
CA ASP A 150 -8.44 18.94 -4.42
C ASP A 150 -7.54 19.88 -3.59
N GLY A 151 -7.06 19.41 -2.44
CA GLY A 151 -6.08 20.12 -1.60
C GLY A 151 -4.64 20.06 -2.14
N THR A 152 -4.43 19.41 -3.28
CA THR A 152 -3.14 19.26 -3.94
C THR A 152 -3.15 19.90 -5.32
N CYS A 153 -2.00 19.97 -5.97
CA CYS A 153 -1.87 20.49 -7.33
C CYS A 153 -2.12 19.45 -8.43
N ASN A 154 -2.51 18.24 -8.04
CA ASN A 154 -2.86 17.19 -8.98
C ASN A 154 -4.13 16.48 -8.49
N ASP A 155 -5.26 17.03 -8.92
CA ASP A 155 -6.60 16.49 -8.76
C ASP A 155 -6.84 15.30 -9.69
N THR A 156 -6.21 15.28 -10.87
CA THR A 156 -6.42 14.21 -11.87
C THR A 156 -6.13 12.80 -11.34
N TYR A 157 -5.33 12.63 -10.28
CA TYR A 157 -5.05 11.32 -9.71
C TYR A 157 -6.24 10.67 -8.99
N ASP A 158 -7.17 11.44 -8.44
CA ASP A 158 -8.40 10.85 -7.86
C ASP A 158 -9.40 10.46 -8.93
N THR A 159 -9.40 11.14 -10.08
CA THR A 159 -10.29 10.87 -11.21
C THR A 159 -9.73 9.87 -12.23
N LEU A 160 -8.41 9.73 -12.39
CA LEU A 160 -7.79 8.75 -13.31
C LEU A 160 -7.38 7.46 -12.62
N TYR A 161 -6.82 7.56 -11.42
CA TYR A 161 -6.21 6.43 -10.71
C TYR A 161 -6.97 6.06 -9.44
N GLY A 162 -7.90 6.90 -9.00
CA GLY A 162 -8.72 6.64 -7.82
C GLY A 162 -8.01 6.88 -6.50
N MET A 163 -6.90 7.60 -6.48
CA MET A 163 -6.21 7.98 -5.26
C MET A 163 -7.15 8.74 -4.32
N ASN A 164 -7.18 8.37 -3.04
CA ASN A 164 -8.10 8.96 -2.05
C ASN A 164 -7.40 9.44 -0.76
N TYR A 165 -6.07 9.36 -0.71
CA TYR A 165 -5.28 9.79 0.43
C TYR A 165 -3.96 10.39 -0.04
N TYR A 166 -3.53 11.45 0.64
CA TYR A 166 -2.25 12.09 0.36
C TYR A 166 -1.52 12.54 1.63
N VAL A 167 -0.20 12.65 1.52
CA VAL A 167 0.69 13.24 2.51
C VAL A 167 1.50 14.34 1.85
N ARG A 168 1.36 15.57 2.36
CA ARG A 168 2.15 16.72 1.91
C ARG A 168 3.51 16.76 2.61
N VAL A 169 4.54 17.14 1.85
CA VAL A 169 5.90 17.40 2.30
C VAL A 169 6.25 18.84 1.91
N ASN A 170 6.52 19.67 2.91
CA ASN A 170 6.94 21.07 2.78
C ASN A 170 7.99 21.43 3.83
#